data_AF-A0A8T3KPL5-F1
#
_entry.id   AF-A0A8T3KPL5-F1
#
_cell.length_a   1.000
_cell.length_b   1.000
_cell.length_c   1.000
_cell.angle_alpha   90.00
_cell.angle_beta   90.00
_cell.angle_gamma   90.00
#
_symmetry.space_group_name_H-M   'P 1'
#
loop_
_entity.id
_entity.type
_entity.pdbx_description
1 polymer ?
#
loop_
_entity_poly.entity_id
_entity_poly.type
_entity_poly.pdbx_seq_one_letter_code
_entity_poly.pdbx_strand_id
1 'polypeptide(L)'
;MIDTIGSGIKKMFLLQMQRYFPLPDYDLSQPDKVKVRILGEIIDENYTKLLIRNTNLDLKTVMYLDKVQKKAPLTKDEYKFLKKQNLVEGRYPNIYVVSQVAAATGEKAKYIKNRAFDKNYYKKLIIDFIKEYGSASRKDIDELLIDKLPDILDEKQKKKKISNIISEMANKDNAIKNIGTFSKSKWVLI
;
A
#
# COMPACT_ATOMS: atom_id res chain seq x y z
N MET A 1 -19.42 -18.78 14.88
CA MET A 1 -18.68 -18.90 16.15
C MET A 1 -18.44 -17.49 16.67
N ILE A 2 -19.09 -17.11 17.77
CA ILE A 2 -19.06 -15.74 18.32
C ILE A 2 -17.77 -15.60 19.15
N ASP A 3 -16.85 -14.75 18.71
CA ASP A 3 -15.66 -14.37 19.46
C ASP A 3 -16.08 -13.79 20.83
N THR A 4 -15.31 -14.11 21.88
CA THR A 4 -15.45 -13.62 23.25
C THR A 4 -15.78 -12.12 23.28
N ILE A 5 -16.78 -11.72 24.08
CA ILE A 5 -17.30 -10.34 24.17
C ILE A 5 -16.15 -9.33 24.19
N GLY A 6 -16.09 -8.46 23.19
CA GLY A 6 -15.08 -7.39 23.06
C GLY A 6 -13.80 -7.73 22.26
N SER A 7 -13.57 -8.99 21.88
CA SER A 7 -12.37 -9.37 21.11
C SER A 7 -12.45 -9.00 19.62
N GLY A 8 -13.65 -8.98 19.03
CA GLY A 8 -13.84 -8.78 17.59
C GLY A 8 -13.29 -7.44 17.06
N ILE A 9 -13.49 -6.34 17.79
CA ILE A 9 -12.98 -5.02 17.41
C ILE A 9 -11.45 -5.03 17.46
N LYS A 10 -10.87 -5.45 18.59
CA LYS A 10 -9.41 -5.52 18.75
C LYS A 10 -8.77 -6.42 17.68
N LYS A 11 -9.37 -7.57 17.39
CA LYS A 11 -8.93 -8.51 16.36
C LYS A 11 -8.94 -7.86 14.98
N MET A 12 -9.96 -7.07 14.64
CA MET A 12 -10.02 -6.34 13.37
C MET A 12 -8.91 -5.30 13.25
N PHE A 13 -8.62 -4.54 14.30
CA PHE A 13 -7.50 -3.60 14.31
C PHE A 13 -6.16 -4.32 14.13
N LEU A 14 -5.95 -5.42 14.85
CA LEU A 14 -4.73 -6.20 14.73
C LEU A 14 -4.57 -6.81 13.34
N LEU A 15 -5.65 -7.28 12.71
CA LEU A 15 -5.63 -7.80 11.34
C LEU A 15 -5.29 -6.69 10.32
N GLN A 16 -5.85 -5.49 10.46
CA GLN A 16 -5.50 -4.36 9.59
C GLN A 16 -4.04 -3.93 9.78
N MET A 17 -3.57 -3.88 11.03
CA MET A 17 -2.17 -3.60 11.36
C MET A 17 -1.21 -4.64 10.77
N GLN A 18 -1.53 -5.94 10.88
CA GLN A 18 -0.75 -7.04 10.29
C GLN A 18 -0.70 -6.97 8.77
N ARG A 19 -1.76 -6.45 8.15
CA ARG A 19 -1.83 -6.22 6.70
C ARG A 19 -1.26 -4.86 6.29
N TYR A 20 -0.76 -4.08 7.23
CA TYR A 20 -0.19 -2.73 7.03
C TYR A 20 -1.18 -1.74 6.42
N PHE A 21 -2.48 -1.99 6.59
CA PHE A 21 -3.54 -1.10 6.11
C PHE A 21 -3.88 -0.04 7.16
N PRO A 22 -4.53 1.06 6.73
CA PRO A 22 -5.15 1.99 7.65
C PRO A 22 -6.09 1.25 8.62
N LEU A 23 -6.10 1.69 9.87
CA LEU A 23 -6.96 1.10 10.88
C LEU A 23 -8.43 1.45 10.59
N PRO A 24 -9.39 0.67 11.10
CA PRO A 24 -10.81 0.99 10.92
C PRO A 24 -11.21 2.25 11.68
N ASP A 25 -12.14 3.02 11.11
CA ASP A 25 -12.76 4.17 11.76
C ASP A 25 -14.18 3.86 12.23
N TYR A 26 -14.56 4.46 13.35
CA TYR A 26 -15.90 4.34 13.93
C TYR A 26 -16.47 5.73 14.09
N ASP A 27 -17.60 5.96 13.43
CA ASP A 27 -18.41 7.16 13.61
C ASP A 27 -19.57 6.83 14.54
N LEU A 28 -19.58 7.53 15.68
CA LEU A 28 -20.54 7.41 16.78
C LEU A 28 -21.39 8.67 16.92
N SER A 29 -21.46 9.50 15.87
CA SER A 29 -22.24 10.76 15.90
C SER A 29 -23.74 10.55 16.12
N GLN A 30 -24.26 9.35 15.83
CA GLN A 30 -25.64 8.96 16.06
C GLN A 30 -25.74 8.04 17.29
N PRO A 31 -26.64 8.31 18.26
CA PRO A 31 -26.74 7.52 19.50
C PRO A 31 -27.11 6.05 19.30
N ASP A 32 -27.89 5.77 18.26
CA ASP A 32 -28.50 4.47 17.95
C ASP A 32 -27.77 3.72 16.82
N LYS A 33 -26.72 4.30 16.25
CA LYS A 33 -26.03 3.74 15.09
C LYS A 33 -24.52 3.94 15.14
N VAL A 34 -23.81 2.86 14.83
CA VAL A 34 -22.36 2.87 14.63
C VAL A 34 -22.05 2.69 13.15
N LYS A 35 -21.32 3.63 12.55
CA LYS A 35 -20.83 3.49 11.18
C LYS A 35 -19.35 3.12 11.20
N VAL A 36 -19.02 1.97 10.62
CA VAL A 36 -17.64 1.47 10.53
C VAL A 36 -17.13 1.69 9.11
N ARG A 37 -15.91 2.23 8.98
CA ARG A 37 -15.19 2.32 7.70
C ARG A 37 -13.92 1.49 7.78
N ILE A 38 -13.81 0.49 6.91
CA ILE A 38 -12.62 -0.36 6.76
C ILE A 38 -12.02 -0.04 5.40
N LEU A 39 -10.77 0.41 5.41
CA LEU A 39 -10.04 0.82 4.20
C LEU A 39 -9.24 -0.37 3.67
N GLY A 40 -9.48 -0.72 2.41
CA GLY A 40 -8.74 -1.75 1.67
C GLY A 40 -7.64 -1.20 0.78
N GLU A 41 -7.27 0.07 0.98
CA GLU A 41 -6.27 0.79 0.19
C GLU A 41 -5.26 1.50 1.10
N ILE A 42 -4.10 1.82 0.54
CA ILE A 42 -3.05 2.57 1.22
C ILE A 42 -3.36 4.07 1.10
N ILE A 43 -3.32 4.79 2.21
CA ILE A 43 -3.48 6.25 2.24
C ILE A 43 -2.11 6.93 2.24
N ASP A 44 -1.22 6.52 3.13
CA ASP A 44 0.15 7.02 3.23
C ASP A 44 1.16 5.88 3.10
N GLU A 45 2.03 5.98 2.10
CA GLU A 45 3.09 5.02 1.89
C GLU A 45 4.11 5.01 3.04
N ASN A 46 4.36 6.15 3.67
CA ASN A 46 5.33 6.27 4.76
C ASN A 46 4.85 5.54 6.01
N TYR A 47 3.56 5.65 6.33
CA TYR A 47 2.90 4.85 7.36
C TYR A 47 3.08 3.35 7.10
N THR A 48 2.77 2.90 5.89
CA THR A 48 2.89 1.49 5.50
C THR A 48 4.35 1.01 5.61
N LYS A 49 5.30 1.79 5.07
CA LYS A 49 6.74 1.50 5.14
C LYS A 49 7.23 1.43 6.60
N LEU A 50 6.72 2.30 7.47
CA LEU A 50 7.07 2.33 8.88
C LEU A 50 6.56 1.08 9.60
N LEU A 51 5.30 0.68 9.39
CA LEU A 51 4.74 -0.54 10.01
C LEU A 51 5.43 -1.82 9.56
N ILE A 52 5.81 -1.91 8.28
CA ILE A 52 6.53 -3.09 7.76
C ILE A 52 7.89 -3.27 8.44
N ARG A 53 8.59 -2.16 8.70
CA ARG A 53 9.95 -2.18 9.26
C ARG A 53 9.96 -2.33 10.77
N ASN A 54 9.01 -1.69 11.45
CA ASN A 54 8.92 -1.71 12.91
C ASN A 54 7.83 -2.67 13.35
N THR A 55 8.12 -3.97 13.29
CA THR A 55 7.15 -5.03 13.66
C THR A 55 6.79 -5.07 15.15
N ASN A 56 7.54 -4.35 15.99
CA ASN A 56 7.34 -4.31 17.44
C ASN A 56 6.57 -3.07 17.92
N LEU A 57 5.88 -2.36 17.01
CA LEU A 57 5.00 -1.26 17.41
C LEU A 57 3.75 -1.81 18.10
N ASP A 58 3.42 -1.22 19.24
CA ASP A 58 2.18 -1.52 19.93
C ASP A 58 0.99 -0.87 19.22
N LEU A 59 -0.20 -1.44 19.44
CA LEU A 59 -1.42 -0.96 18.79
C LEU A 59 -1.68 0.53 19.06
N LYS A 60 -1.32 1.02 20.25
CA LYS A 60 -1.48 2.42 20.63
C LYS A 60 -0.65 3.35 19.74
N THR A 61 0.63 3.03 19.52
CA THR A 61 1.49 3.82 18.64
C THR A 61 0.98 3.80 17.20
N VAL A 62 0.54 2.63 16.72
CA VAL A 62 -0.06 2.50 15.39
C VAL A 62 -1.32 3.34 15.24
N MET A 63 -2.19 3.38 16.25
CA MET A 63 -3.38 4.26 16.25
C MET A 63 -3.02 5.74 16.13
N TYR A 64 -1.95 6.19 16.78
CA TYR A 64 -1.50 7.59 16.67
C TYR A 64 -0.94 7.89 15.29
N LEU A 65 -0.18 6.96 14.70
CA LEU A 65 0.34 7.09 13.35
C LEU A 65 -0.78 7.07 12.30
N ASP A 66 -1.80 6.25 12.50
CA ASP A 66 -2.97 6.16 11.62
C ASP A 66 -3.79 7.46 11.65
N LYS A 67 -3.94 8.09 12.83
CA LYS A 67 -4.52 9.44 12.95
C LYS A 67 -3.72 10.47 12.12
N VAL A 68 -2.39 10.44 12.18
CA VAL A 68 -1.53 11.35 11.40
C VAL A 68 -1.74 11.14 9.90
N GLN A 69 -1.72 9.89 9.42
CA GLN A 69 -2.00 9.55 8.02
C GLN A 69 -3.36 10.08 7.56
N LYS A 70 -4.40 9.93 8.39
CA LYS A 70 -5.77 10.38 8.10
C LYS A 70 -5.98 11.89 8.29
N LYS A 71 -4.94 12.64 8.68
CA LYS A 71 -5.02 14.06 9.08
C LYS A 71 -6.07 14.31 10.18
N ALA A 72 -6.29 13.31 11.03
CA ALA A 72 -7.15 13.43 12.18
C ALA A 72 -6.46 14.27 13.28
N PRO A 73 -7.23 14.96 14.13
CA PRO A 73 -6.66 15.77 15.21
C PRO A 73 -5.85 14.90 16.19
N LEU A 74 -4.61 15.30 16.42
CA LEU A 74 -3.76 14.77 17.49
C LEU A 74 -3.73 15.75 18.66
N THR A 75 -3.78 15.21 19.87
CA THR A 75 -3.46 15.96 21.08
C THR A 75 -1.96 16.26 21.15
N LYS A 76 -1.58 17.27 21.95
CA LYS A 76 -0.16 17.63 22.14
C LYS A 76 0.66 16.49 22.74
N ASP A 77 0.07 15.66 23.59
CA ASP A 77 0.76 14.55 24.23
C ASP A 77 0.98 13.38 23.27
N GLU A 78 -0.02 13.07 22.42
CA GLU A 78 0.14 12.11 21.32
C GLU A 78 1.25 12.55 20.35
N TYR A 79 1.30 13.84 20.02
CA TYR A 79 2.36 14.40 19.18
C TYR A 79 3.74 14.26 19.83
N LYS A 80 3.89 14.68 21.10
CA LYS A 80 5.15 14.56 21.83
C LYS A 80 5.61 13.11 21.93
N PHE A 81 4.68 12.18 22.13
CA PHE A 81 4.94 10.75 22.17
C PHE A 81 5.53 10.24 20.85
N LEU A 82 4.88 10.55 19.72
CA LEU A 82 5.38 10.15 18.39
C LEU A 82 6.71 10.82 18.03
N LYS A 83 6.89 12.10 18.40
CA LYS A 83 8.11 12.86 18.13
C LYS A 83 9.30 12.35 18.93
N LYS A 84 9.10 11.95 20.20
CA LYS A 84 10.15 11.34 21.04
C LYS A 84 10.68 10.04 20.44
N GLN A 85 9.84 9.30 19.73
CA GLN A 85 10.20 8.06 19.05
C GLN A 85 10.71 8.26 17.61
N ASN A 86 10.83 9.51 17.14
CA ASN A 86 11.23 9.85 15.77
C ASN A 86 10.36 9.19 14.68
N LEU A 87 9.06 9.01 14.96
CA LEU A 87 8.12 8.39 14.02
C LEU A 87 7.39 9.42 13.15
N VAL A 88 7.40 10.69 13.55
CA VAL A 88 6.76 11.82 12.84
C VAL A 88 7.69 13.01 12.74
N GLU A 89 7.57 13.76 11.65
CA GLU A 89 8.29 15.00 11.36
C GLU A 89 7.32 16.16 11.09
N GLY A 90 7.86 17.38 11.03
CA GLY A 90 7.09 18.60 10.79
C GLY A 90 6.76 19.40 12.05
N ARG A 91 5.92 20.43 11.86
CA ARG A 91 5.54 21.42 12.89
C ARG A 91 4.07 21.25 13.25
N TYR A 92 3.79 20.94 14.52
CA TYR A 92 2.42 20.84 15.03
C TYR A 92 1.60 22.10 14.68
N PRO A 93 0.35 21.95 14.17
CA PRO A 93 -0.40 20.69 14.02
C PRO A 93 -0.10 19.92 12.71
N ASN A 94 0.63 20.51 11.77
CA ASN A 94 0.91 19.93 10.45
C ASN A 94 2.15 19.03 10.48
N ILE A 95 1.93 17.75 10.77
CA ILE A 95 2.97 16.72 10.88
C ILE A 95 2.71 15.58 9.90
N TYR A 96 3.75 14.82 9.57
CA TYR A 96 3.68 13.67 8.66
C TYR A 96 4.49 12.49 9.19
N VAL A 97 4.16 11.28 8.74
CA VAL A 97 4.87 10.07 9.13
C VAL A 97 6.23 10.01 8.44
N VAL A 98 7.28 9.73 9.21
CA VAL A 98 8.66 9.69 8.70
C VAL A 98 8.85 8.42 7.87
N SER A 99 9.30 8.58 6.62
CA SER A 99 9.96 7.49 5.92
C SER A 99 11.39 7.38 6.48
N GLN A 100 11.69 6.38 7.31
CA GLN A 100 13.08 6.17 7.74
C GLN A 100 13.95 5.71 6.55
N VAL A 101 14.38 6.61 5.67
CA VAL A 101 15.33 6.29 4.60
C VAL A 101 16.74 6.48 5.13
N ALA A 102 17.24 5.54 5.94
CA ALA A 102 18.68 5.38 6.17
C ALA A 102 19.01 4.02 6.81
N ALA A 103 19.68 3.18 6.02
CA ALA A 103 20.72 2.23 6.43
C ALA A 103 20.51 1.40 7.72
N ALA A 104 19.90 0.21 7.59
CA ALA A 104 20.30 -0.92 8.43
C ALA A 104 20.04 -2.25 7.69
N THR A 105 21.14 -2.94 7.48
CA THR A 105 21.37 -4.29 6.95
C THR A 105 20.41 -5.36 7.50
N GLY A 106 19.89 -6.22 6.62
CA GLY A 106 19.35 -7.54 7.01
C GLY A 106 18.08 -7.99 6.30
N GLU A 107 17.13 -7.10 6.00
CA GLU A 107 15.78 -7.51 5.54
C GLU A 107 15.55 -7.46 4.03
N LYS A 108 16.60 -7.64 3.21
CA LYS A 108 16.49 -7.60 1.74
C LYS A 108 15.53 -8.65 1.17
N ALA A 109 15.35 -9.80 1.84
CA ALA A 109 14.47 -10.88 1.36
C ALA A 109 12.97 -10.59 1.58
N LYS A 110 12.59 -10.03 2.74
CA LYS A 110 11.21 -9.55 2.98
C LYS A 110 10.89 -8.30 2.14
N TYR A 111 11.89 -7.46 1.93
CA TYR A 111 11.83 -6.29 1.04
C TYR A 111 11.46 -6.65 -0.41
N ILE A 112 11.92 -7.78 -0.96
CA ILE A 112 11.55 -8.22 -2.32
C ILE A 112 10.09 -8.68 -2.40
N LYS A 113 9.59 -9.40 -1.37
CA LYS A 113 8.17 -9.81 -1.31
C LYS A 113 7.21 -8.61 -1.18
N ASN A 114 7.59 -7.57 -0.42
CA ASN A 114 6.77 -6.36 -0.29
C ASN A 114 7.04 -5.31 -1.40
N ARG A 115 8.07 -5.48 -2.22
CA ARG A 115 8.25 -4.73 -3.48
C ARG A 115 7.20 -5.10 -4.52
N ALA A 116 6.64 -6.31 -4.44
CA ALA A 116 5.52 -6.76 -5.26
C ALA A 116 4.20 -6.01 -4.96
N PHE A 117 4.23 -4.82 -4.35
CA PHE A 117 3.07 -3.95 -4.17
C PHE A 117 3.31 -2.53 -4.70
N ASP A 118 4.55 -2.19 -5.09
CA ASP A 118 4.88 -0.91 -5.70
C ASP A 118 4.52 -0.97 -7.18
N LYS A 119 3.70 -0.03 -7.64
CA LYS A 119 3.37 0.11 -9.07
C LYS A 119 4.64 0.21 -9.90
N ASN A 120 5.68 0.85 -9.38
CA ASN A 120 6.99 0.99 -10.03
C ASN A 120 7.72 -0.35 -10.17
N TYR A 121 7.52 -1.31 -9.27
CA TYR A 121 8.09 -2.65 -9.41
C TYR A 121 7.49 -3.40 -10.60
N TYR A 122 6.16 -3.35 -10.75
CA TYR A 122 5.49 -3.97 -11.90
C TYR A 122 5.84 -3.26 -13.20
N LYS A 123 5.90 -1.92 -13.20
CA LYS A 123 6.39 -1.14 -14.35
C LYS A 123 7.80 -1.56 -14.74
N LYS A 124 8.69 -1.72 -13.75
CA LYS A 124 10.07 -2.16 -13.98
C LYS A 124 10.12 -3.57 -14.57
N LEU A 125 9.32 -4.52 -14.07
CA LEU A 125 9.25 -5.86 -14.66
C LEU A 125 8.81 -5.83 -16.13
N ILE A 126 7.82 -5.00 -16.48
CA ILE A 126 7.39 -4.83 -17.87
C ILE A 126 8.52 -4.24 -18.71
N ILE A 127 9.23 -3.23 -18.21
CA ILE A 127 10.38 -2.62 -18.90
C ILE A 127 11.49 -3.64 -19.10
N ASP A 128 11.87 -4.38 -18.07
CA ASP A 128 12.95 -5.37 -18.12
C ASP A 128 12.60 -6.50 -19.11
N PHE A 129 11.33 -6.95 -19.13
CA PHE A 129 10.83 -7.91 -20.13
C PHE A 129 10.92 -7.36 -21.56
N ILE A 130 10.49 -6.11 -21.80
CA ILE A 130 10.56 -5.52 -23.14
C ILE A 130 12.02 -5.29 -23.57
N LYS A 131 12.95 -5.00 -22.64
CA LYS A 131 14.38 -4.90 -22.94
C LYS A 131 14.98 -6.23 -23.38
N GLU A 132 14.58 -7.31 -22.73
CA GLU A 132 15.12 -8.65 -22.99
C GLU A 132 14.53 -9.28 -24.26
N TYR A 133 13.22 -9.13 -24.49
CA TYR A 133 12.50 -9.77 -25.59
C TYR A 133 12.08 -8.82 -26.72
N GLY A 134 12.42 -7.53 -26.62
CA GLY A 134 12.14 -6.49 -27.62
C GLY A 134 10.69 -5.99 -27.67
N SER A 135 9.71 -6.80 -27.29
CA SER A 135 8.30 -6.41 -27.18
C SER A 135 7.52 -7.29 -26.21
N ALA A 136 6.38 -6.81 -25.73
CA ALA A 136 5.48 -7.59 -24.89
C ALA A 136 4.05 -7.54 -25.42
N SER A 137 3.39 -8.69 -25.52
CA SER A 137 1.94 -8.75 -25.75
C SER A 137 1.16 -8.59 -24.45
N ARG A 138 -0.15 -8.34 -24.54
CA ARG A 138 -1.00 -8.33 -23.34
C ARG A 138 -0.95 -9.65 -22.58
N LYS A 139 -0.89 -10.78 -23.30
CA LYS A 139 -0.84 -12.12 -22.70
C LYS A 139 0.46 -12.30 -21.91
N ASP A 140 1.59 -11.88 -22.47
CA ASP A 140 2.89 -11.98 -21.81
C ASP A 140 2.94 -11.14 -20.53
N ILE A 141 2.36 -9.93 -20.55
CA ILE A 141 2.29 -9.07 -19.36
C ILE A 141 1.35 -9.67 -18.31
N ASP A 142 0.22 -10.25 -18.72
CA ASP A 142 -0.70 -10.91 -17.78
C ASP A 142 0.00 -12.12 -17.12
N GLU A 143 0.65 -12.99 -17.89
CA GLU A 143 1.42 -14.14 -17.38
C GLU A 143 2.57 -13.71 -16.45
N LEU A 144 3.26 -12.62 -16.79
CA LEU A 144 4.37 -12.10 -15.99
C LEU A 144 3.91 -11.60 -14.61
N LEU A 145 2.71 -11.02 -14.52
CA LEU A 145 2.27 -10.25 -13.36
C LEU A 145 1.18 -10.92 -12.51
N ILE A 146 0.38 -11.83 -13.06
CA ILE A 146 -0.83 -12.34 -12.38
C ILE A 146 -0.53 -13.11 -11.08
N ASP A 147 0.56 -13.88 -11.07
CA ASP A 147 1.03 -14.64 -9.90
C ASP A 147 1.88 -13.80 -8.95
N LYS A 148 2.24 -12.57 -9.36
CA LYS A 148 2.94 -11.58 -8.53
C LYS A 148 1.97 -10.57 -7.90
N LEU A 149 0.68 -10.65 -8.25
CA LEU A 149 -0.39 -9.85 -7.67
C LEU A 149 -1.00 -10.54 -6.45
N PRO A 150 -1.53 -9.77 -5.47
CA PRO A 150 -2.04 -10.33 -4.23
C PRO A 150 -3.20 -11.31 -4.45
N ASP A 151 -3.20 -12.42 -3.71
CA ASP A 151 -4.26 -13.44 -3.78
C ASP A 151 -5.61 -12.98 -3.21
N ILE A 152 -5.63 -11.83 -2.52
CA ILE A 152 -6.87 -11.20 -2.07
C ILE A 152 -7.65 -10.57 -3.23
N LEU A 153 -7.00 -10.35 -4.38
CA LEU A 153 -7.64 -9.85 -5.58
C LEU A 153 -8.19 -11.02 -6.39
N ASP A 154 -9.45 -10.91 -6.80
CA ASP A 154 -10.02 -11.83 -7.78
C ASP A 154 -9.35 -11.64 -9.17
N GLU A 155 -9.50 -12.61 -10.07
CA GLU A 155 -8.88 -12.52 -11.41
C GLU A 155 -9.26 -11.24 -12.17
N LYS A 156 -10.51 -10.77 -12.01
CA LYS A 156 -11.02 -9.59 -12.71
C LYS A 156 -10.34 -8.33 -12.17
N GLN A 157 -10.15 -8.24 -10.87
CA GLN A 157 -9.41 -7.18 -10.19
C GLN A 157 -7.93 -7.22 -10.53
N LYS A 158 -7.31 -8.40 -10.60
CA LYS A 158 -5.92 -8.57 -11.05
C LYS A 158 -5.75 -8.05 -12.48
N LYS A 159 -6.58 -8.49 -13.43
CA LYS A 159 -6.58 -8.03 -14.83
C LYS A 159 -6.81 -6.52 -14.97
N LYS A 160 -7.74 -5.95 -14.17
CA LYS A 160 -7.99 -4.50 -14.13
C LYS A 160 -6.77 -3.72 -13.65
N LYS A 161 -6.08 -4.22 -12.61
CA LYS A 161 -4.86 -3.61 -12.08
C LYS A 161 -3.74 -3.59 -13.12
N ILE A 162 -3.55 -4.69 -13.86
CA ILE A 162 -2.58 -4.77 -14.96
C ILE A 162 -2.92 -3.76 -16.06
N SER A 163 -4.19 -3.67 -16.49
CA SER A 163 -4.62 -2.66 -17.48
C SER A 163 -4.27 -1.24 -17.02
N ASN A 164 -4.54 -0.91 -15.76
CA ASN A 164 -4.25 0.42 -15.21
C ASN A 164 -2.74 0.73 -15.18
N ILE A 165 -1.89 -0.29 -14.98
CA ILE A 165 -0.43 -0.11 -15.02
C ILE A 165 0.02 0.18 -16.45
N ILE A 166 -0.41 -0.62 -17.42
CA ILE A 166 -0.07 -0.44 -18.84
C ILE A 166 -0.54 0.92 -19.35
N SER A 167 -1.80 1.30 -19.07
CA SER A 167 -2.34 2.59 -19.48
C SER A 167 -1.60 3.78 -18.87
N GLU A 168 -1.07 3.63 -17.65
CA GLU A 168 -0.24 4.68 -17.05
C GLU A 168 1.14 4.77 -17.70
N MET A 169 1.78 3.62 -17.95
CA MET A 169 3.08 3.58 -18.62
C MET A 169 3.01 4.17 -20.04
N ALA A 170 1.89 3.97 -20.73
CA ALA A 170 1.68 4.47 -22.08
C ALA A 170 1.31 5.96 -22.12
N ASN A 171 0.41 6.41 -21.25
CA ASN A 171 -0.18 7.75 -21.37
C ASN A 171 0.40 8.80 -20.42
N LYS A 172 0.92 8.39 -19.25
CA LYS A 172 1.49 9.32 -18.26
C LYS A 172 3.00 9.29 -18.25
N ASP A 173 3.58 8.08 -18.21
CA ASP A 173 5.02 7.93 -18.08
C ASP A 173 5.73 8.03 -19.45
N ASN A 174 4.99 7.91 -20.57
CA ASN A 174 5.53 7.81 -21.93
C ASN A 174 6.69 6.80 -22.04
N ALA A 175 6.60 5.68 -21.31
CA ALA A 175 7.66 4.68 -21.24
C ALA A 175 7.49 3.58 -22.30
N ILE A 176 6.24 3.29 -22.69
CA ILE A 176 5.92 2.26 -23.69
C ILE A 176 4.90 2.78 -24.69
N LYS A 177 4.95 2.28 -25.92
CA LYS A 177 3.94 2.51 -26.95
C LYS A 177 3.41 1.20 -27.51
N ASN A 178 2.13 1.17 -27.84
CA ASN A 178 1.56 0.05 -28.57
C ASN A 178 1.78 0.24 -30.07
N ILE A 179 2.51 -0.68 -30.70
CA ILE A 179 2.70 -0.73 -32.17
C ILE A 179 1.80 -1.78 -32.85
N GLY A 180 1.01 -2.52 -32.05
CA GLY A 180 0.02 -3.48 -32.53
C GLY A 180 -1.40 -2.92 -32.54
N THR A 181 -2.39 -3.78 -32.78
CA THR A 181 -3.81 -3.40 -32.72
C THR A 181 -4.33 -3.47 -31.27
N PHE A 182 -5.52 -2.94 -31.01
CA PHE A 182 -6.16 -3.09 -29.69
C PHE A 182 -6.43 -4.56 -29.32
N SER A 183 -6.75 -5.40 -30.32
CA SER A 183 -6.98 -6.84 -30.12
C SER A 183 -5.69 -7.67 -30.06
N LYS A 184 -4.63 -7.23 -30.73
CA LYS A 184 -3.29 -7.84 -30.73
C LYS A 184 -2.26 -6.79 -30.34
N SER A 185 -2.27 -6.43 -29.07
CA SER A 185 -1.37 -5.41 -28.54
C SER A 185 0.07 -5.89 -28.55
N LYS A 186 0.97 -4.98 -28.95
CA LYS A 186 2.42 -5.18 -28.98
C LYS A 186 3.07 -3.94 -28.39
N TRP A 187 3.47 -4.04 -27.13
CA TRP A 187 4.09 -2.96 -26.37
C TRP A 187 5.59 -2.96 -26.59
N VAL A 188 6.14 -1.81 -26.97
CA VAL A 188 7.59 -1.57 -27.13
C VAL A 188 7.98 -0.35 -26.32
N LEU A 189 9.26 -0.26 -25.93
CA LEU A 189 9.79 0.95 -25.30
C LEU A 189 9.79 2.12 -26.29
N ILE A 190 9.60 3.33 -25.75
CA ILE A 190 9.73 4.58 -26.50
C ILE A 190 11.20 4.98 -26.56
#